data_AF-A0A2E4W6H2-F1
#
_entry.id   AF-A0A2E4W6H2-F1
#
_cell.length_a   1.000
_cell.length_b   1.000
_cell.length_c   1.000
_cell.angle_alpha   90.00
_cell.angle_beta   90.00
_cell.angle_gamma   90.00
#
_symmetry.space_group_name_H-M   'P 1'
#
loop_
_entity.id
_entity.type
_entity.pdbx_description
1 polymer ?
#
loop_
_entity_poly.entity_id
_entity_poly.type
_entity_poly.pdbx_seq_one_letter_code
_entity_poly.pdbx_strand_id
1 'polypeptide(L)'
;MAELIFQLLHNANGTAAVQTIGASGLAFYGTNAASSVQIGEYQDNTYVANADGSVYKDQTNNIKYVADTFPSGKTVLGGQIVNPSVSCGLSGVKSFQGTVGIEFGHTTAVKIQNAQLRIYDRANVNYPASGVNTKVAEIINHDGYTYASQGTLGNTSNVVGSGDILWWGEPWPVEMVGAAGATYKNSNGVVFINGTDADTNINGDSRLSSAAVAGSYDTVGGTGIIVPLSDSPGSGQKALDRNDIAGSSGPIWPKWTQYVNSTSRQALFFGQSKYNFDDGYNSNKAQGGTGVDTHHTWSIALSASPLSVGSKDQYGLYVSVEYL
;
A
#
# COMPACT_ATOMS: atom_id res chain seq x y z
N MET A 1 23.67 -10.06 -9.53
CA MET A 1 23.13 -10.59 -8.27
C MET A 1 21.87 -9.81 -7.96
N ALA A 2 20.76 -10.51 -7.74
CA ALA A 2 19.50 -9.92 -7.32
C ALA A 2 19.50 -9.75 -5.80
N GLU A 3 19.00 -8.63 -5.32
CA GLU A 3 18.87 -8.33 -3.90
C GLU A 3 17.51 -7.68 -3.63
N LEU A 4 16.86 -8.07 -2.53
CA LEU A 4 15.63 -7.44 -2.07
C LEU A 4 15.84 -6.90 -0.66
N ILE A 5 15.56 -5.61 -0.52
CA ILE A 5 15.94 -4.79 0.62
C ILE A 5 14.70 -4.12 1.19
N PHE A 6 14.53 -4.19 2.51
CA PHE A 6 13.49 -3.44 3.22
C PHE A 6 14.07 -2.20 3.88
N GLN A 7 13.48 -1.06 3.55
CA GLN A 7 13.96 0.26 3.93
C GLN A 7 13.00 0.93 4.90
N LEU A 8 13.55 1.61 5.90
CA LEU A 8 12.79 2.56 6.71
C LEU A 8 12.76 3.91 6.00
N LEU A 9 11.56 4.42 5.77
CA LEU A 9 11.33 5.72 5.17
C LEU A 9 11.03 6.70 6.32
N HIS A 10 12.00 7.54 6.67
CA HIS A 10 11.79 8.63 7.63
C HIS A 10 12.39 9.97 7.21
N ASN A 11 13.23 9.98 6.17
CA ASN A 11 13.92 11.20 5.81
C ASN A 11 12.99 12.05 4.96
N ALA A 12 12.91 13.33 5.29
CA ALA A 12 12.16 14.30 4.50
C ALA A 12 12.68 14.46 3.06
N ASN A 13 13.86 13.91 2.75
CA ASN A 13 14.48 13.95 1.43
C ASN A 13 14.27 12.67 0.58
N GLY A 14 13.44 11.72 1.04
CA GLY A 14 13.19 10.47 0.32
C GLY A 14 14.33 9.46 0.30
N THR A 15 15.43 9.73 1.00
CA THR A 15 16.45 8.71 1.23
C THR A 15 16.02 7.76 2.34
N ALA A 16 16.34 6.48 2.20
CA ALA A 16 16.12 5.52 3.27
C ALA A 16 16.93 5.93 4.52
N ALA A 17 16.26 5.90 5.66
CA ALA A 17 16.83 6.08 6.98
C ALA A 17 17.80 4.96 7.36
N VAL A 18 17.31 3.76 7.13
CA VAL A 18 17.90 2.48 7.48
C VAL A 18 17.60 1.61 6.27
N GLN A 19 18.66 1.18 5.61
CA GLN A 19 18.52 0.40 4.38
C GLN A 19 18.23 -1.06 4.65
N THR A 20 18.27 -1.57 5.88
CA THR A 20 17.90 -2.96 6.12
C THR A 20 17.37 -3.10 7.54
N ILE A 21 16.09 -3.44 7.67
CA ILE A 21 15.47 -3.82 8.95
C ILE A 21 15.75 -5.30 9.32
N GLY A 22 16.77 -5.93 8.74
CA GLY A 22 17.08 -7.36 8.94
C GLY A 22 17.30 -7.72 10.42
N ALA A 23 16.63 -8.80 10.87
CA ALA A 23 16.49 -9.23 12.27
C ALA A 23 15.64 -8.34 13.20
N SER A 24 15.19 -7.18 12.72
CA SER A 24 14.23 -6.29 13.39
C SER A 24 12.86 -6.31 12.67
N GLY A 25 11.79 -6.15 13.44
CA GLY A 25 10.43 -6.01 12.91
C GLY A 25 9.99 -4.56 12.87
N LEU A 26 8.91 -4.30 12.13
CA LEU A 26 8.12 -3.08 12.32
C LEU A 26 7.16 -3.32 13.48
N ALA A 27 7.13 -2.39 14.42
CA ALA A 27 6.22 -2.41 15.55
C ALA A 27 5.25 -1.24 15.47
N PHE A 28 4.00 -1.53 15.75
CA PHE A 28 2.88 -0.60 15.77
C PHE A 28 2.48 -0.34 17.21
N TYR A 29 2.39 0.94 17.59
CA TYR A 29 2.05 1.37 18.95
C TYR A 29 0.88 2.35 18.95
N GLY A 30 0.17 2.43 20.07
CA GLY A 30 -0.84 3.44 20.33
C GLY A 30 -0.21 4.83 20.53
N THR A 31 -0.87 5.67 21.32
CA THR A 31 -0.53 7.09 21.46
C THR A 31 0.92 7.37 21.85
N ASN A 32 1.53 6.51 22.68
CA ASN A 32 2.94 6.62 23.07
C ASN A 32 3.76 5.44 22.53
N ALA A 33 5.06 5.63 22.34
CA ALA A 33 5.97 4.51 22.09
C ALA A 33 5.84 3.43 23.19
N ALA A 34 5.90 2.16 22.81
CA ALA A 34 5.65 1.00 23.68
C ALA A 34 4.22 0.86 24.25
N SER A 35 3.32 1.83 24.03
CA SER A 35 1.91 1.66 24.39
C SER A 35 1.22 0.72 23.40
N SER A 36 0.43 -0.22 23.91
CA SER A 36 -0.36 -1.11 23.06
C SER A 36 -1.35 -0.32 22.22
N VAL A 37 -1.53 -0.74 20.97
CA VAL A 37 -2.67 -0.29 20.16
C VAL A 37 -3.94 -0.87 20.78
N GLN A 38 -4.98 -0.04 20.92
CA GLN A 38 -6.27 -0.49 21.44
C GLN A 38 -6.91 -1.48 20.45
N ILE A 39 -7.63 -2.50 20.96
CA ILE A 39 -8.35 -3.46 20.12
C ILE A 39 -9.36 -2.72 19.24
N GLY A 40 -9.35 -3.00 17.94
CA GLY A 40 -10.21 -2.34 16.95
C GLY A 40 -9.72 -0.97 16.50
N GLU A 41 -8.74 -0.38 17.18
CA GLU A 41 -8.09 0.86 16.76
C GLU A 41 -6.86 0.57 15.89
N TYR A 42 -6.50 1.52 15.03
CA TYR A 42 -5.25 1.47 14.26
C TYR A 42 -4.16 2.28 14.95
N GLN A 43 -2.91 1.98 14.62
CA GLN A 43 -1.74 2.54 15.31
C GLN A 43 -1.62 4.05 15.19
N ASP A 44 -1.09 4.70 16.23
CA ASP A 44 -0.74 6.12 16.19
C ASP A 44 0.74 6.35 15.89
N ASN A 45 1.59 5.34 16.15
CA ASN A 45 3.03 5.41 15.90
C ASN A 45 3.58 4.08 15.36
N THR A 46 4.63 4.16 14.55
CA THR A 46 5.34 2.99 14.01
C THR A 46 6.85 3.13 14.22
N TYR A 47 7.51 2.05 14.63
CA TYR A 47 8.95 2.02 14.91
C TYR A 47 9.59 0.74 14.37
N VAL A 48 10.91 0.76 14.23
CA VAL A 48 11.72 -0.47 14.17
C VAL A 48 11.92 -0.97 15.58
N ALA A 49 11.58 -2.24 15.78
CA ALA A 49 11.76 -2.91 17.05
C ALA A 49 12.36 -4.31 16.86
N ASN A 50 12.76 -4.93 17.96
CA ASN A 50 13.02 -6.37 17.98
C ASN A 50 11.72 -7.18 17.83
N ALA A 51 11.84 -8.51 17.72
CA ALA A 51 10.73 -9.40 17.39
C ALA A 51 9.55 -9.37 18.37
N ASP A 52 9.77 -8.99 19.64
CA ASP A 52 8.73 -8.91 20.67
C ASP A 52 8.28 -7.46 20.98
N GLY A 53 8.86 -6.47 20.30
CA GLY A 53 8.53 -5.06 20.50
C GLY A 53 9.00 -4.46 21.83
N SER A 54 9.81 -5.18 22.62
CA SER A 54 10.33 -4.71 23.92
C SER A 54 11.46 -3.68 23.80
N VAL A 55 12.18 -3.71 22.67
CA VAL A 55 13.26 -2.78 22.35
C VAL A 55 12.94 -2.15 21.00
N TYR A 56 12.75 -0.84 20.99
CA TYR A 56 12.50 -0.04 19.80
C TYR A 56 13.55 1.05 19.65
N LYS A 57 13.78 1.47 18.41
CA LYS A 57 14.75 2.52 18.07
C LYS A 57 14.11 3.56 17.16
N ASP A 58 14.31 3.37 15.86
CA ASP A 58 14.00 4.37 14.85
C ASP A 58 12.50 4.42 14.60
N GLN A 59 11.90 5.60 14.79
CA GLN A 59 10.53 5.85 14.38
C GLN A 59 10.49 5.92 12.85
N THR A 60 9.50 5.27 12.24
CA THR A 60 9.18 5.44 10.81
C THR A 60 7.96 6.34 10.64
N ASN A 61 7.69 6.71 9.40
CA ASN A 61 6.47 7.40 9.01
C ASN A 61 5.22 6.60 9.39
N ASN A 62 4.24 7.27 10.00
CA ASN A 62 2.97 6.64 10.37
C ASN A 62 1.85 7.05 9.41
N ILE A 63 1.29 6.07 8.70
CA ILE A 63 0.11 6.24 7.84
C ILE A 63 -1.00 5.38 8.45
N LYS A 64 -1.87 6.03 9.23
CA LYS A 64 -2.95 5.36 9.98
C LYS A 64 -4.20 5.27 9.12
N TYR A 65 -4.68 4.06 8.85
CA TYR A 65 -6.00 3.83 8.26
C TYR A 65 -7.12 4.42 9.13
N VAL A 66 -8.14 5.01 8.47
CA VAL A 66 -9.34 5.52 9.12
C VAL A 66 -10.56 4.84 8.52
N ALA A 67 -11.31 4.11 9.36
CA ALA A 67 -12.53 3.41 8.97
C ALA A 67 -13.71 4.36 8.68
N ASP A 68 -14.73 3.82 8.00
CA ASP A 68 -16.09 4.38 7.85
C ASP A 68 -16.21 5.80 7.28
N THR A 69 -15.15 6.32 6.65
CA THR A 69 -15.20 7.65 6.04
C THR A 69 -15.25 7.53 4.53
N PHE A 70 -16.44 7.67 3.95
CA PHE A 70 -16.60 7.83 2.50
C PHE A 70 -16.14 9.25 2.07
N PRO A 71 -15.37 9.40 0.98
CA PRO A 71 -14.78 8.33 0.17
C PRO A 71 -13.66 7.59 0.93
N SER A 72 -13.67 6.25 0.83
CA SER A 72 -12.72 5.30 1.44
C SER A 72 -11.27 5.56 1.00
N GLY A 73 -10.29 4.92 1.65
CA GLY A 73 -8.88 5.28 1.42
C GLY A 73 -8.37 6.45 2.27
N LYS A 74 -9.13 6.86 3.30
CA LYS A 74 -8.71 7.91 4.23
C LYS A 74 -7.58 7.44 5.14
N THR A 75 -6.73 8.39 5.49
CA THR A 75 -5.61 8.18 6.40
C THR A 75 -5.33 9.40 7.26
N VAL A 76 -4.74 9.16 8.42
CA VAL A 76 -4.04 10.18 9.20
C VAL A 76 -2.54 9.99 9.03
N LEU A 77 -1.88 11.02 8.50
CA LEU A 77 -0.43 11.13 8.47
C LEU A 77 0.06 11.69 9.81
N GLY A 78 0.92 10.93 10.49
CA GLY A 78 1.47 11.30 11.78
C GLY A 78 2.92 10.82 11.95
N GLY A 79 3.40 10.84 13.19
CA GLY A 79 4.81 10.54 13.51
C GLY A 79 5.74 11.68 13.08
N GLN A 80 6.85 11.33 12.42
CA GLN A 80 7.86 12.30 11.95
C GLN A 80 7.46 13.04 10.65
N ILE A 81 6.36 12.62 10.00
CA ILE A 81 5.94 13.18 8.71
C ILE A 81 5.40 14.61 8.86
N VAL A 82 4.47 14.82 9.79
CA VAL A 82 3.77 16.10 10.01
C VAL A 82 3.38 16.23 11.48
N ASN A 83 3.58 17.43 12.05
CA ASN A 83 3.11 17.79 13.38
C ASN A 83 2.46 19.20 13.33
N PRO A 84 1.14 19.34 13.62
CA PRO A 84 0.21 18.29 14.04
C PRO A 84 -0.12 17.28 12.92
N SER A 85 -0.64 16.11 13.28
CA SER A 85 -1.08 15.09 12.32
C SER A 85 -2.11 15.65 11.33
N VAL A 86 -2.06 15.17 10.09
CA VAL A 86 -2.93 15.65 9.00
C VAL A 86 -3.79 14.50 8.46
N SER A 87 -5.09 14.76 8.28
CA SER A 87 -5.98 13.84 7.57
C SER A 87 -5.94 14.10 6.07
N CYS A 88 -5.79 13.04 5.27
CA CYS A 88 -5.89 13.09 3.81
C CYS A 88 -6.39 11.76 3.25
N GLY A 89 -6.65 11.68 1.95
CA GLY A 89 -6.76 10.39 1.25
C GLY A 89 -5.39 9.81 0.95
N LEU A 90 -5.32 8.52 0.61
CA LEU A 90 -4.11 7.86 0.11
C LEU A 90 -3.49 8.59 -1.11
N SER A 91 -4.32 9.19 -1.96
CA SER A 91 -3.88 10.06 -3.07
C SER A 91 -3.09 11.29 -2.62
N GLY A 92 -3.23 11.70 -1.37
CA GLY A 92 -2.52 12.82 -0.76
C GLY A 92 -1.14 12.48 -0.20
N VAL A 93 -0.79 11.19 -0.15
CA VAL A 93 0.44 10.70 0.48
C VAL A 93 1.56 10.67 -0.55
N LYS A 94 2.72 11.21 -0.19
CA LYS A 94 3.90 11.20 -1.06
C LYS A 94 4.69 9.89 -0.89
N SER A 95 5.34 9.40 -1.93
CA SER A 95 6.08 8.13 -1.88
C SER A 95 7.15 8.07 -0.78
N PHE A 96 7.85 9.16 -0.45
CA PHE A 96 8.81 9.15 0.66
C PHE A 96 8.15 9.11 2.06
N GLN A 97 6.85 9.33 2.13
CA GLN A 97 6.06 9.32 3.36
C GLN A 97 5.51 7.93 3.70
N GLY A 98 5.76 6.92 2.85
CA GLY A 98 5.38 5.53 3.11
C GLY A 98 5.91 5.01 4.43
N THR A 99 5.26 4.00 4.99
CA THR A 99 5.68 3.31 6.22
C THR A 99 6.92 2.45 6.00
N VAL A 100 7.00 1.80 4.84
CA VAL A 100 8.08 0.88 4.44
C VAL A 100 8.46 1.12 2.99
N GLY A 101 9.77 1.14 2.72
CA GLY A 101 10.31 1.06 1.38
C GLY A 101 10.73 -0.38 1.06
N ILE A 102 10.57 -0.78 -0.18
CA ILE A 102 11.10 -2.03 -0.72
C ILE A 102 11.98 -1.64 -1.90
N GLU A 103 13.19 -2.17 -1.97
CA GLU A 103 14.05 -2.02 -3.12
C GLU A 103 14.46 -3.39 -3.63
N PHE A 104 14.28 -3.60 -4.94
CA PHE A 104 14.91 -4.68 -5.67
C PHE A 104 16.10 -4.10 -6.44
N GLY A 105 17.29 -4.64 -6.20
CA GLY A 105 18.53 -4.31 -6.89
C GLY A 105 19.01 -5.46 -7.77
N HIS A 106 19.55 -5.14 -8.95
CA HIS A 106 20.21 -6.10 -9.82
C HIS A 106 21.47 -5.51 -10.47
N THR A 107 22.48 -6.36 -10.71
CA THR A 107 23.77 -5.94 -11.29
C THR A 107 23.69 -5.53 -12.75
N THR A 108 22.60 -5.87 -13.43
CA THR A 108 22.27 -5.44 -14.79
C THR A 108 20.84 -4.95 -14.79
N ALA A 109 20.52 -4.06 -15.72
CA ALA A 109 19.16 -3.56 -15.82
C ALA A 109 18.22 -4.71 -16.24
N VAL A 110 17.10 -4.86 -15.54
CA VAL A 110 16.09 -5.93 -15.73
C VAL A 110 14.69 -5.36 -15.65
N LYS A 111 13.71 -6.07 -16.20
CA LYS A 111 12.29 -5.77 -15.92
C LYS A 111 11.85 -6.52 -14.68
N ILE A 112 10.90 -5.92 -13.96
CA ILE A 112 10.17 -6.58 -12.88
C ILE A 112 8.71 -6.76 -13.28
N GLN A 113 8.18 -7.94 -13.00
CA GLN A 113 6.79 -8.30 -13.19
C GLN A 113 6.27 -9.14 -12.01
N ASN A 114 4.95 -9.31 -11.95
CA ASN A 114 4.27 -10.11 -10.92
C ASN A 114 4.69 -9.71 -9.49
N ALA A 115 4.93 -8.41 -9.29
CA ALA A 115 5.32 -7.87 -8.00
C ALA A 115 4.12 -7.92 -7.05
N GLN A 116 4.30 -8.53 -5.88
CA GLN A 116 3.23 -8.71 -4.91
C GLN A 116 3.75 -8.70 -3.48
N LEU A 117 2.90 -8.24 -2.57
CA LEU A 117 3.12 -8.21 -1.14
C LEU A 117 2.05 -9.02 -0.42
N ARG A 118 2.48 -9.80 0.57
CA ARG A 118 1.61 -10.53 1.48
C ARG A 118 1.98 -10.27 2.93
N ILE A 119 0.98 -10.09 3.77
CA ILE A 119 1.10 -10.19 5.21
C ILE A 119 0.47 -11.53 5.63
N TYR A 120 1.20 -12.35 6.36
CA TYR A 120 0.83 -13.76 6.56
C TYR A 120 1.15 -14.27 7.97
N ASP A 121 0.51 -15.36 8.36
CA ASP A 121 0.87 -16.13 9.57
C ASP A 121 2.17 -16.92 9.33
N ARG A 122 3.17 -16.76 10.20
CA ARG A 122 4.47 -17.44 10.02
C ARG A 122 4.39 -18.96 10.06
N ALA A 123 3.37 -19.53 10.71
CA ALA A 123 3.14 -20.97 10.71
C ALA A 123 2.57 -21.46 9.37
N ASN A 124 1.87 -20.60 8.62
CA ASN A 124 1.35 -20.94 7.30
C ASN A 124 1.11 -19.69 6.44
N VAL A 125 1.90 -19.56 5.37
CA VAL A 125 1.82 -18.42 4.42
C VAL A 125 0.47 -18.24 3.75
N ASN A 126 -0.35 -19.29 3.68
CA ASN A 126 -1.70 -19.21 3.14
C ASN A 126 -2.71 -18.64 4.12
N TYR A 127 -2.29 -18.26 5.32
CA TYR A 127 -3.14 -17.70 6.35
C TYR A 127 -2.84 -16.21 6.53
N PRO A 128 -3.86 -15.36 6.77
CA PRO A 128 -3.65 -13.95 7.07
C PRO A 128 -2.97 -13.85 8.43
N ALA A 129 -2.40 -12.68 8.73
CA ALA A 129 -1.70 -12.48 10.00
C ALA A 129 -2.59 -12.79 11.21
N SER A 130 -2.08 -13.65 12.09
CA SER A 130 -2.83 -14.09 13.27
C SER A 130 -2.98 -12.96 14.30
N GLY A 131 -4.22 -12.71 14.71
CA GLY A 131 -4.55 -11.79 15.80
C GLY A 131 -4.40 -10.30 15.46
N VAL A 132 -4.19 -9.95 14.20
CA VAL A 132 -4.12 -8.57 13.71
C VAL A 132 -4.90 -8.41 12.40
N ASN A 133 -5.62 -7.30 12.29
CA ASN A 133 -6.16 -6.81 11.04
C ASN A 133 -5.11 -5.90 10.39
N THR A 134 -4.83 -6.10 9.10
CA THR A 134 -3.83 -5.32 8.38
C THR A 134 -4.41 -4.68 7.12
N LYS A 135 -3.97 -3.45 6.85
CA LYS A 135 -4.31 -2.65 5.70
C LYS A 135 -3.03 -2.27 4.97
N VAL A 136 -3.04 -2.36 3.65
CA VAL A 136 -1.87 -2.07 2.82
C VAL A 136 -2.27 -1.21 1.62
N ALA A 137 -1.45 -0.22 1.28
CA ALA A 137 -1.56 0.51 0.03
C ALA A 137 -0.18 0.78 -0.54
N GLU A 138 -0.04 0.65 -1.85
CA GLU A 138 1.13 1.10 -2.59
C GLU A 138 1.04 2.61 -2.86
N ILE A 139 2.07 3.35 -2.45
CA ILE A 139 2.23 4.76 -2.74
C ILE A 139 3.24 4.89 -3.88
N ILE A 140 2.92 5.71 -4.89
CA ILE A 140 3.74 5.90 -6.08
C ILE A 140 3.98 7.39 -6.27
N ASN A 141 5.10 7.75 -6.91
CA ASN A 141 5.39 9.11 -7.33
C ASN A 141 5.00 9.33 -8.80
N HIS A 142 3.73 9.08 -9.13
CA HIS A 142 3.34 8.90 -10.53
C HIS A 142 3.61 10.12 -11.42
N ASP A 143 3.41 11.34 -10.92
CA ASP A 143 3.55 12.60 -11.67
C ASP A 143 4.74 13.48 -11.24
N GLY A 144 5.42 13.12 -10.14
CA GLY A 144 6.45 13.96 -9.54
C GLY A 144 7.84 13.71 -10.13
N TYR A 145 8.51 14.80 -10.52
CA TYR A 145 9.89 14.81 -11.01
C TYR A 145 10.93 14.39 -9.97
N THR A 146 10.71 14.78 -8.71
CA THR A 146 11.53 14.43 -7.55
C THR A 146 10.63 13.94 -6.42
N TYR A 147 11.21 13.32 -5.40
CA TYR A 147 10.46 12.80 -4.25
C TYR A 147 9.57 13.87 -3.59
N ALA A 148 9.98 15.15 -3.58
CA ALA A 148 9.23 16.22 -2.92
C ALA A 148 8.19 16.91 -3.82
N SER A 149 8.30 16.76 -5.14
CA SER A 149 7.48 17.49 -6.11
C SER A 149 6.08 16.88 -6.35
N GLN A 150 5.67 15.94 -5.50
CA GLN A 150 4.35 15.29 -5.51
C GLN A 150 3.24 16.22 -4.96
N GLY A 151 3.13 17.45 -5.47
CA GLY A 151 2.08 18.40 -5.07
C GLY A 151 2.07 18.76 -3.58
N THR A 152 0.94 19.28 -3.09
CA THR A 152 0.73 19.67 -1.68
C THR A 152 -0.01 18.60 -0.90
N LEU A 153 0.29 18.45 0.39
CA LEU A 153 -0.46 17.59 1.30
C LEU A 153 -1.89 18.14 1.45
N GLY A 154 -2.92 17.31 1.26
CA GLY A 154 -4.31 17.74 1.37
C GLY A 154 -5.32 16.63 1.03
N ASN A 155 -6.61 16.90 1.30
CA ASN A 155 -7.74 15.98 1.05
C ASN A 155 -7.84 15.52 -0.41
N THR A 156 -7.33 16.34 -1.32
CA THR A 156 -6.91 15.96 -2.67
C THR A 156 -5.53 16.57 -2.82
N SER A 157 -4.49 15.77 -3.01
CA SER A 157 -3.31 16.33 -3.65
C SER A 157 -3.71 16.69 -5.09
N ASN A 158 -3.03 17.67 -5.69
CA ASN A 158 -2.99 17.76 -7.16
C ASN A 158 -2.21 16.58 -7.78
N VAL A 159 -1.87 15.57 -6.98
CA VAL A 159 -1.33 14.29 -7.39
C VAL A 159 -2.48 13.32 -7.42
N VAL A 160 -2.81 12.87 -8.62
CA VAL A 160 -3.63 11.68 -8.82
C VAL A 160 -2.76 10.42 -8.90
N GLY A 161 -1.57 10.54 -8.34
CA GLY A 161 -0.44 9.67 -8.55
C GLY A 161 -0.06 8.72 -7.43
N SER A 162 -0.90 8.46 -6.42
CA SER A 162 -0.66 7.29 -5.57
C SER A 162 -0.89 6.02 -6.41
N GLY A 163 -0.23 4.91 -6.06
CA GLY A 163 -0.48 3.63 -6.73
C GLY A 163 -1.90 3.16 -6.45
N ASP A 164 -2.23 3.09 -5.17
CA ASP A 164 -3.57 2.81 -4.68
C ASP A 164 -4.23 4.06 -4.08
N ILE A 165 -5.55 4.21 -4.26
CA ILE A 165 -6.37 5.22 -3.55
C ILE A 165 -7.31 4.61 -2.52
N LEU A 166 -7.35 3.28 -2.44
CA LEU A 166 -8.12 2.48 -1.49
C LEU A 166 -7.16 1.51 -0.82
N TRP A 167 -7.37 1.20 0.45
CA TRP A 167 -6.56 0.23 1.17
C TRP A 167 -6.93 -1.19 0.77
N TRP A 168 -5.96 -2.01 0.42
CA TRP A 168 -6.17 -3.45 0.36
C TRP A 168 -6.48 -3.97 1.77
N GLY A 169 -7.48 -4.83 1.87
CA GLY A 169 -8.01 -5.30 3.14
C GLY A 169 -9.03 -4.37 3.79
N GLU A 170 -9.46 -3.26 3.16
CA GLU A 170 -10.70 -2.56 3.56
C GLU A 170 -11.88 -2.97 2.65
N PRO A 171 -13.13 -2.92 3.10
CA PRO A 171 -14.28 -3.02 2.21
C PRO A 171 -14.29 -1.86 1.22
N TRP A 172 -14.17 -2.15 -0.08
CA TRP A 172 -14.20 -1.10 -1.11
C TRP A 172 -15.64 -0.69 -1.46
N PRO A 173 -15.96 0.62 -1.53
CA PRO A 173 -17.32 1.06 -1.84
C PRO A 173 -17.77 0.63 -3.22
N VAL A 174 -18.91 -0.07 -3.29
CA VAL A 174 -19.48 -0.55 -4.55
C VAL A 174 -19.81 0.60 -5.51
N GLU A 175 -20.13 1.78 -5.00
CA GLU A 175 -20.38 2.98 -5.82
C GLU A 175 -19.11 3.45 -6.53
N MET A 176 -17.94 3.21 -5.94
CA MET A 176 -16.65 3.63 -6.49
C MET A 176 -16.03 2.59 -7.42
N VAL A 177 -16.12 1.30 -7.07
CA VAL A 177 -15.46 0.24 -7.85
C VAL A 177 -16.44 -0.53 -8.74
N GLY A 178 -17.73 -0.48 -8.43
CA GLY A 178 -18.76 -1.32 -9.05
C GLY A 178 -18.80 -2.73 -8.46
N ALA A 179 -19.93 -3.41 -8.62
CA ALA A 179 -20.21 -4.72 -8.01
C ALA A 179 -19.22 -5.86 -8.38
N ALA A 180 -18.48 -5.72 -9.49
CA ALA A 180 -17.45 -6.68 -9.91
C ALA A 180 -16.04 -6.06 -9.97
N GLY A 181 -15.89 -4.78 -9.58
CA GLY A 181 -14.71 -3.99 -9.93
C GLY A 181 -13.65 -3.87 -8.85
N ALA A 182 -13.76 -4.59 -7.73
CA ALA A 182 -12.71 -4.66 -6.72
C ALA A 182 -11.53 -5.57 -7.16
N THR A 183 -11.01 -5.32 -8.37
CA THR A 183 -9.98 -6.15 -8.99
C THR A 183 -8.87 -5.33 -9.62
N TYR A 184 -7.68 -5.92 -9.64
CA TYR A 184 -6.52 -5.41 -10.35
C TYR A 184 -5.89 -6.54 -11.15
N LYS A 185 -5.48 -6.30 -12.39
CA LYS A 185 -4.80 -7.28 -13.23
C LYS A 185 -3.38 -6.82 -13.56
N ASN A 186 -2.39 -7.64 -13.22
CA ASN A 186 -0.99 -7.35 -13.54
C ASN A 186 -0.64 -7.67 -15.01
N SER A 187 0.60 -7.37 -15.41
CA SER A 187 1.06 -7.60 -16.79
C SER A 187 1.09 -9.07 -17.22
N ASN A 188 1.23 -10.00 -16.28
CA ASN A 188 1.14 -11.45 -16.53
C ASN A 188 -0.31 -11.96 -16.63
N GLY A 189 -1.28 -11.09 -16.39
CA GLY A 189 -2.70 -11.39 -16.43
C GLY A 189 -3.27 -12.06 -15.17
N VAL A 190 -2.49 -12.10 -14.08
CA VAL A 190 -2.97 -12.51 -12.75
C VAL A 190 -3.94 -11.45 -12.24
N VAL A 191 -5.10 -11.91 -11.76
CA VAL A 191 -6.14 -11.05 -11.19
C VAL A 191 -6.08 -11.12 -9.67
N PHE A 192 -5.92 -9.96 -9.07
CA PHE A 192 -5.95 -9.73 -7.63
C PHE A 192 -7.31 -9.17 -7.27
N ILE A 193 -7.89 -9.66 -6.18
CA ILE A 193 -9.28 -9.37 -5.80
C ILE A 193 -9.29 -8.85 -4.37
N ASN A 194 -10.03 -7.78 -4.13
CA ASN A 194 -10.42 -7.29 -2.82
C ASN A 194 -11.94 -7.44 -2.66
N GLY A 195 -12.45 -7.44 -1.43
CA GLY A 195 -13.89 -7.38 -1.19
C GLY A 195 -14.46 -5.96 -1.29
N THR A 196 -15.77 -5.90 -1.46
CA THR A 196 -16.56 -4.66 -1.45
C THR A 196 -17.31 -4.50 -0.14
N ASP A 197 -17.86 -3.32 0.13
CA ASP A 197 -18.77 -3.07 1.26
C ASP A 197 -20.12 -3.83 1.17
N ALA A 198 -20.38 -4.53 0.07
CA ALA A 198 -21.47 -5.49 -0.06
C ALA A 198 -21.09 -6.91 0.44
N ASP A 199 -19.80 -7.19 0.61
CA ASP A 199 -19.30 -8.51 0.99
C ASP A 199 -19.26 -8.67 2.52
N THR A 200 -19.66 -9.84 3.00
CA THR A 200 -19.62 -10.17 4.44
C THR A 200 -18.23 -10.62 4.90
N ASN A 201 -17.34 -10.99 3.97
CA ASN A 201 -15.96 -11.36 4.22
C ASN A 201 -15.06 -10.83 3.11
N ILE A 202 -14.34 -9.75 3.40
CA ILE A 202 -13.50 -9.03 2.42
C ILE A 202 -12.30 -9.86 1.98
N ASN A 203 -11.63 -10.54 2.92
CA ASN A 203 -10.51 -11.42 2.59
C ASN A 203 -10.96 -12.74 1.94
N GLY A 204 -12.19 -13.19 2.16
CA GLY A 204 -12.70 -14.45 1.63
C GLY A 204 -12.15 -15.71 2.31
N ASP A 205 -11.19 -15.58 3.24
CA ASP A 205 -10.70 -16.72 4.03
C ASP A 205 -11.72 -17.10 5.12
N SER A 206 -12.21 -18.34 5.06
CA SER A 206 -13.28 -18.81 5.93
C SER A 206 -12.89 -18.88 7.41
N ARG A 207 -11.60 -18.89 7.74
CA ARG A 207 -11.11 -19.02 9.13
C ARG A 207 -11.16 -17.69 9.89
N LEU A 208 -11.28 -16.57 9.18
CA LEU A 208 -11.45 -15.25 9.80
C LEU A 208 -12.82 -15.09 10.47
N SER A 209 -13.77 -15.98 10.17
CA SER A 209 -15.12 -15.98 10.75
C SER A 209 -15.18 -16.23 12.27
N SER A 210 -14.09 -16.68 12.90
CA SER A 210 -14.06 -16.99 14.34
C SER A 210 -13.65 -15.83 15.25
N ALA A 211 -13.16 -14.72 14.69
CA ALA A 211 -12.77 -13.55 15.46
C ALA A 211 -14.02 -12.70 15.74
N ALA A 212 -14.54 -12.75 16.97
CA ALA A 212 -15.70 -11.94 17.42
C ALA A 212 -15.40 -10.42 17.52
N VAL A 213 -14.47 -9.92 16.71
CA VAL A 213 -14.10 -8.51 16.58
C VAL A 213 -14.59 -8.03 15.23
N ALA A 214 -15.34 -6.92 15.23
CA ALA A 214 -15.85 -6.30 14.01
C ALA A 214 -14.71 -6.00 13.02
N GLY A 215 -14.94 -6.27 11.74
CA GLY A 215 -13.96 -6.07 10.67
C GLY A 215 -12.78 -7.03 10.69
N SER A 216 -12.78 -8.10 11.49
CA SER A 216 -11.68 -9.10 11.51
C SER A 216 -11.43 -9.79 10.16
N TYR A 217 -12.45 -9.80 9.29
CA TYR A 217 -12.38 -10.28 7.91
C TYR A 217 -11.88 -9.24 6.90
N ASP A 218 -11.79 -7.98 7.31
CA ASP A 218 -11.25 -6.87 6.52
C ASP A 218 -9.73 -6.87 6.68
N THR A 219 -8.99 -7.85 6.19
CA THR A 219 -7.52 -7.84 6.34
C THR A 219 -6.83 -8.29 5.07
N VAL A 220 -5.60 -7.84 4.86
CA VAL A 220 -4.69 -8.43 3.87
C VAL A 220 -4.21 -9.80 4.33
N GLY A 221 -3.90 -10.69 3.37
CA GLY A 221 -3.24 -11.96 3.61
C GLY A 221 -4.11 -13.18 3.29
N GLY A 222 -3.69 -14.35 3.76
CA GLY A 222 -4.52 -15.56 3.65
C GLY A 222 -4.52 -16.21 2.27
N THR A 223 -5.54 -17.02 2.03
CA THR A 223 -5.89 -17.52 0.69
C THR A 223 -6.61 -16.46 -0.15
N GLY A 224 -6.81 -15.28 0.43
CA GLY A 224 -7.60 -14.19 -0.09
C GLY A 224 -6.77 -13.08 -0.71
N ILE A 225 -6.65 -11.98 0.03
CA ILE A 225 -6.12 -10.72 -0.47
C ILE A 225 -4.59 -10.75 -0.50
N ILE A 226 -4.06 -10.82 -1.71
CA ILE A 226 -2.66 -10.51 -2.02
C ILE A 226 -2.62 -9.09 -2.56
N VAL A 227 -1.66 -8.29 -2.09
CA VAL A 227 -1.52 -6.89 -2.53
C VAL A 227 -0.67 -6.88 -3.80
N PRO A 228 -1.22 -6.55 -4.97
CA PRO A 228 -0.41 -6.33 -6.14
C PRO A 228 0.47 -5.10 -5.92
N LEU A 229 1.70 -5.14 -6.41
CA LEU A 229 2.57 -3.97 -6.53
C LEU A 229 2.76 -3.66 -8.02
N SER A 230 3.05 -2.41 -8.35
CA SER A 230 3.24 -2.02 -9.74
C SER A 230 4.47 -2.71 -10.32
N ASP A 231 4.34 -3.17 -11.57
CA ASP A 231 5.41 -3.80 -12.32
C ASP A 231 6.41 -2.74 -12.80
N SER A 232 7.71 -3.04 -12.69
CA SER A 232 8.82 -2.18 -13.14
C SER A 232 8.66 -0.68 -12.81
N PRO A 233 8.39 -0.27 -11.56
CA PRO A 233 8.16 1.14 -11.24
C PRO A 233 9.43 1.99 -11.41
N GLY A 234 10.59 1.36 -11.63
CA GLY A 234 11.89 1.99 -11.77
C GLY A 234 12.39 2.61 -10.46
N SER A 235 13.58 3.20 -10.52
CA SER A 235 14.19 3.82 -9.35
C SER A 235 13.45 5.10 -8.92
N GLY A 236 12.88 5.08 -7.71
CA GLY A 236 12.19 6.23 -7.10
C GLY A 236 10.77 6.49 -7.62
N GLN A 237 10.24 5.58 -8.46
CA GLN A 237 8.84 5.56 -8.89
C GLN A 237 8.33 6.85 -9.54
N LYS A 238 9.21 7.63 -10.18
CA LYS A 238 8.97 9.03 -10.55
C LYS A 238 8.51 9.22 -12.00
N ALA A 239 7.61 10.18 -12.21
CA ALA A 239 7.18 10.65 -13.54
C ALA A 239 6.74 9.52 -14.49
N LEU A 240 6.04 8.52 -13.96
CA LEU A 240 5.47 7.41 -14.72
C LEU A 240 4.41 7.91 -15.71
N ASP A 241 3.71 9.00 -15.41
CA ASP A 241 2.73 9.65 -16.28
C ASP A 241 3.31 10.22 -17.59
N ARG A 242 4.63 10.37 -17.71
CA ARG A 242 5.32 10.91 -18.91
C ARG A 242 5.99 9.82 -19.74
N ASN A 243 5.74 8.59 -19.38
CA ASN A 243 6.58 7.46 -19.63
C ASN A 243 5.72 6.47 -20.42
N ASP A 244 6.24 5.98 -21.55
CA ASP A 244 5.46 5.14 -22.46
C ASP A 244 5.34 3.71 -21.95
N ILE A 245 4.15 3.14 -22.09
CA ILE A 245 3.88 1.75 -21.72
C ILE A 245 4.78 0.82 -22.53
N ALA A 246 5.41 -0.15 -21.86
CA ALA A 246 6.20 -1.16 -22.54
C ALA A 246 5.33 -1.93 -23.55
N GLY A 247 5.57 -1.76 -24.85
CA GLY A 247 4.85 -2.45 -25.92
C GLY A 247 3.55 -1.81 -26.40
N SER A 248 3.23 -0.58 -25.97
CA SER A 248 2.08 0.21 -26.46
C SER A 248 2.44 1.70 -26.54
N SER A 249 1.56 2.53 -27.12
CA SER A 249 1.72 4.00 -27.15
C SER A 249 0.96 4.68 -26.02
N GLY A 250 1.56 5.71 -25.43
CA GLY A 250 0.92 6.63 -24.49
C GLY A 250 1.33 6.44 -23.03
N PRO A 251 0.94 7.39 -22.17
CA PRO A 251 1.41 7.46 -20.80
C PRO A 251 0.87 6.31 -19.95
N ILE A 252 1.68 5.87 -18.99
CA ILE A 252 1.23 4.99 -17.91
C ILE A 252 0.22 5.75 -17.04
N TRP A 253 -0.77 5.02 -16.54
CA TRP A 253 -1.82 5.51 -15.67
C TRP A 253 -1.62 5.01 -14.24
N PRO A 254 -2.18 5.70 -13.24
CA PRO A 254 -2.17 5.21 -11.88
C PRO A 254 -2.83 3.84 -11.77
N LYS A 255 -2.27 2.96 -10.94
CA LYS A 255 -2.75 1.59 -10.76
C LYS A 255 -4.23 1.51 -10.37
N TRP A 256 -4.69 2.45 -9.55
CA TRP A 256 -6.07 2.50 -9.10
C TRP A 256 -7.11 2.67 -10.23
N THR A 257 -6.71 3.14 -11.40
CA THR A 257 -7.62 3.31 -12.55
C THR A 257 -8.21 1.99 -13.06
N GLN A 258 -7.65 0.83 -12.68
CA GLN A 258 -8.24 -0.48 -13.01
C GLN A 258 -9.53 -0.77 -12.22
N TYR A 259 -9.61 -0.30 -10.97
CA TYR A 259 -10.76 -0.54 -10.10
C TYR A 259 -11.66 0.69 -9.91
N VAL A 260 -11.16 1.92 -10.07
CA VAL A 260 -12.00 3.12 -10.24
C VAL A 260 -11.99 3.53 -11.72
N ASN A 261 -12.63 2.68 -12.52
CA ASN A 261 -12.47 2.58 -13.97
C ASN A 261 -13.50 3.36 -14.80
N SER A 262 -14.11 4.40 -14.25
CA SER A 262 -14.94 5.29 -15.07
C SER A 262 -14.78 6.72 -14.62
N THR A 263 -14.89 7.64 -15.56
CA THR A 263 -14.84 9.08 -15.28
C THR A 263 -15.85 9.51 -14.20
N SER A 264 -17.04 8.92 -14.17
CA SER A 264 -18.06 9.21 -13.14
C SER A 264 -17.64 8.74 -11.74
N ARG A 265 -17.06 7.54 -11.64
CA ARG A 265 -16.53 6.99 -10.38
C ARG A 265 -15.30 7.75 -9.89
N GLN A 266 -14.42 8.13 -10.81
CA GLN A 266 -13.26 8.98 -10.51
C GLN A 266 -13.71 10.33 -9.96
N ALA A 267 -14.77 10.92 -10.52
CA ALA A 267 -15.34 12.17 -10.04
C ALA A 267 -15.95 12.07 -8.63
N LEU A 268 -16.37 10.89 -8.17
CA LEU A 268 -16.80 10.69 -6.77
C LEU A 268 -15.65 10.92 -5.78
N PHE A 269 -14.42 10.68 -6.21
CA PHE A 269 -13.23 10.79 -5.38
C PHE A 269 -12.50 12.13 -5.57
N PHE A 270 -12.28 12.54 -6.81
CA PHE A 270 -11.48 13.74 -7.15
C PHE A 270 -12.34 14.99 -7.41
N GLY A 271 -13.66 14.85 -7.51
CA GLY A 271 -14.57 15.91 -7.94
C GLY A 271 -14.70 16.00 -9.47
N GLN A 272 -15.81 16.57 -9.94
CA GLN A 272 -16.07 16.74 -11.37
C GLN A 272 -15.00 17.65 -12.00
N SER A 273 -14.40 17.23 -13.13
CA SER A 273 -13.36 17.95 -13.91
C SER A 273 -11.91 17.78 -13.45
N LYS A 274 -11.64 16.95 -12.43
CA LYS A 274 -10.28 16.64 -11.97
C LYS A 274 -9.90 15.21 -12.39
N TYR A 275 -8.85 15.10 -13.22
CA TYR A 275 -8.19 13.85 -13.59
C TYR A 275 -9.12 12.77 -14.14
N ASN A 276 -9.64 13.02 -15.34
CA ASN A 276 -10.40 12.03 -16.12
C ASN A 276 -9.43 11.11 -16.86
N PHE A 277 -8.90 10.11 -16.15
CA PHE A 277 -8.34 8.96 -16.86
C PHE A 277 -9.50 8.29 -17.59
N ASP A 278 -9.24 7.78 -18.80
CA ASP A 278 -10.27 7.10 -19.61
C ASP A 278 -10.90 5.94 -18.81
N ASP A 279 -11.93 5.31 -19.34
CA ASP A 279 -12.77 4.32 -18.63
C ASP A 279 -12.07 2.96 -18.36
N GLY A 280 -10.78 2.94 -17.98
CA GLY A 280 -10.05 1.77 -17.46
C GLY A 280 -9.90 0.59 -18.42
N TYR A 281 -10.39 0.69 -19.66
CA TYR A 281 -10.33 -0.38 -20.66
C TYR A 281 -8.91 -0.77 -21.07
N ASN A 282 -7.93 0.10 -20.82
CA ASN A 282 -6.53 -0.17 -21.12
C ASN A 282 -5.75 -0.47 -19.84
N SER A 283 -6.00 -1.65 -19.27
CA SER A 283 -5.32 -2.15 -18.05
C SER A 283 -3.80 -2.19 -18.19
N ASN A 284 -3.27 -2.33 -19.41
CA ASN A 284 -1.83 -2.26 -19.67
C ASN A 284 -1.20 -0.92 -19.25
N LYS A 285 -1.99 0.18 -19.25
CA LYS A 285 -1.49 1.48 -18.78
C LYS A 285 -1.31 1.52 -17.28
N ALA A 286 -2.05 0.73 -16.53
CA ALA A 286 -2.15 0.81 -15.08
C ALA A 286 -1.36 -0.30 -14.36
N GLN A 287 -0.49 -1.02 -15.09
CA GLN A 287 0.31 -2.11 -14.53
C GLN A 287 1.62 -1.61 -13.90
N GLY A 288 2.13 -0.45 -14.30
CA GLY A 288 3.37 0.13 -13.79
C GLY A 288 4.29 0.74 -14.85
N GLY A 289 5.59 0.85 -14.54
CA GLY A 289 6.63 1.65 -15.20
C GLY A 289 7.38 1.02 -16.40
N THR A 290 8.18 1.85 -17.09
CA THR A 290 8.65 1.73 -18.50
C THR A 290 9.75 0.72 -18.82
N GLY A 291 10.16 -0.12 -17.88
CA GLY A 291 11.03 -1.24 -18.16
C GLY A 291 12.41 -1.17 -17.50
N VAL A 292 13.39 -1.60 -18.27
CA VAL A 292 14.64 -2.24 -17.80
C VAL A 292 15.47 -1.27 -16.92
N ASP A 293 15.56 -1.54 -15.60
CA ASP A 293 16.32 -0.74 -14.61
C ASP A 293 17.13 -1.66 -13.69
N THR A 294 18.25 -1.17 -13.13
CA THR A 294 19.04 -1.87 -12.11
C THR A 294 18.43 -1.76 -10.72
N HIS A 295 17.57 -0.76 -10.48
CA HIS A 295 16.85 -0.60 -9.21
C HIS A 295 15.35 -0.40 -9.44
N HIS A 296 14.54 -1.11 -8.67
CA HIS A 296 13.09 -0.97 -8.63
C HIS A 296 12.67 -0.75 -7.20
N THR A 297 11.95 0.34 -6.93
CA THR A 297 11.56 0.70 -5.56
C THR A 297 10.05 0.73 -5.41
N TRP A 298 9.55 0.28 -4.27
CA TRP A 298 8.16 0.41 -3.86
C TRP A 298 8.04 1.14 -2.53
N SER A 299 7.04 2.01 -2.41
CA SER A 299 6.69 2.63 -1.13
C SER A 299 5.34 2.11 -0.67
N ILE A 300 5.27 1.65 0.57
CA ILE A 300 4.12 0.97 1.14
C ILE A 300 3.62 1.74 2.34
N ALA A 301 2.33 2.04 2.35
CA ALA A 301 1.59 2.41 3.54
C ALA A 301 1.11 1.13 4.24
N LEU A 302 1.40 1.01 5.54
CA LEU A 302 0.96 -0.11 6.37
C LEU A 302 0.22 0.40 7.59
N SER A 303 -0.93 -0.20 7.86
CA SER A 303 -1.72 0.08 9.06
C SER A 303 -2.23 -1.23 9.66
N ALA A 304 -2.22 -1.33 10.98
CA ALA A 304 -2.62 -2.55 11.67
C ALA A 304 -3.44 -2.26 12.94
N SER A 305 -4.41 -3.14 13.20
CA SER A 305 -5.25 -3.13 14.39
C SER A 305 -5.21 -4.50 15.07
N PRO A 306 -4.95 -4.60 16.39
CA PRO A 306 -5.00 -5.87 17.08
C PRO A 306 -6.43 -6.36 17.26
N LEU A 307 -6.64 -7.66 17.08
CA LEU A 307 -7.93 -8.34 17.30
C LEU A 307 -8.08 -8.87 18.74
N SER A 308 -7.04 -8.78 19.56
CA SER A 308 -7.03 -9.21 20.97
C SER A 308 -5.83 -8.64 21.70
N VAL A 309 -5.91 -8.56 23.04
CA VAL A 309 -4.78 -8.15 23.88
C VAL A 309 -3.63 -9.15 23.75
N GLY A 310 -2.39 -8.67 23.92
CA GLY A 310 -1.18 -9.48 23.98
C GLY A 310 -0.22 -9.23 22.81
N SER A 311 1.01 -9.73 22.95
CA SER A 311 2.01 -9.63 21.90
C SER A 311 1.57 -10.39 20.64
N LYS A 312 1.86 -9.83 19.48
CA LYS A 312 1.54 -10.39 18.16
C LYS A 312 2.86 -10.55 17.41
N ASP A 313 3.44 -11.74 17.47
CA ASP A 313 4.76 -12.07 16.92
C ASP A 313 4.70 -13.09 15.77
N GLN A 314 3.54 -13.75 15.59
CA GLN A 314 3.35 -14.84 14.63
C GLN A 314 2.95 -14.40 13.23
N TYR A 315 3.32 -13.18 12.81
CA TYR A 315 3.09 -12.75 11.43
C TYR A 315 4.32 -12.16 10.77
N GLY A 316 4.35 -12.25 9.46
CA GLY A 316 5.45 -11.82 8.62
C GLY A 316 4.96 -11.02 7.43
N LEU A 317 5.87 -10.25 6.84
CA LEU A 317 5.70 -9.60 5.56
C LEU A 317 6.55 -10.31 4.53
N TYR A 318 5.96 -10.58 3.37
CA TYR A 318 6.58 -11.28 2.25
C TYR A 318 6.38 -10.45 1.00
N VAL A 319 7.46 -10.29 0.22
CA VAL A 319 7.42 -9.68 -1.11
C VAL A 319 7.98 -10.69 -2.08
N SER A 320 7.32 -10.85 -3.22
CA SER A 320 7.84 -11.60 -4.35
C SER A 320 7.79 -10.78 -5.62
N VAL A 321 8.81 -10.94 -6.44
CA VAL A 321 8.93 -10.33 -7.75
C VAL A 321 9.50 -11.37 -8.70
N GLU A 322 9.15 -11.26 -9.98
CA GLU A 322 9.81 -11.96 -11.07
C GLU A 322 10.63 -10.95 -11.87
N TYR A 323 11.84 -11.32 -12.29
CA TYR A 323 12.68 -10.45 -13.13
C TYR A 323 13.04 -11.12 -14.46
N LEU A 324 13.13 -10.30 -15.51
CA LEU A 324 13.44 -10.69 -16.89
C LEU A 324 14.65 -9.92 -17.43
#